data_AF-A0A522XPP5-F1
#
_entry.id   AF-A0A522XPP5-F1
#
_cell.length_a   1.000
_cell.length_b   1.000
_cell.length_c   1.000
_cell.angle_alpha   90.00
_cell.angle_beta   90.00
_cell.angle_gamma   90.00
#
_symmetry.space_group_name_H-M   'P 1'
#
loop_
_entity.id
_entity.type
_entity.pdbx_description
1 polymer ?
#
loop_
_entity_poly.entity_id
_entity_poly.type
_entity_poly.pdbx_seq_one_letter_code
_entity_poly.pdbx_strand_id
1 'polypeptide(L)' 'MRLVLLGAPGSGKGTQASRLREHLQVPHVSTGDLLRAEVAA' A
#
# COMPACT_ATOMS: atom_id res chain seq x y z
N MET A 1 11.75 7.86 4.91
CA MET A 1 11.60 7.97 3.43
C MET A 1 10.13 8.10 3.08
N ARG A 2 9.78 8.83 2.01
CA ARG A 2 8.39 9.01 1.56
C ARG A 2 8.29 8.56 0.10
N LEU A 3 7.45 7.56 -0.17
CA LEU A 3 7.27 6.97 -1.49
C LEU A 3 5.79 6.94 -1.86
N VAL A 4 5.48 7.26 -3.11
CA VAL A 4 4.12 7.15 -3.67
C VAL A 4 4.18 6.19 -4.86
N LEU A 5 3.38 5.12 -4.84
CA LEU A 5 3.27 4.17 -5.95
C LEU A 5 2.06 4.54 -6.83
N LEU A 6 2.32 4.89 -8.09
CA LEU A 6 1.31 5.23 -9.10
C LEU A 6 1.18 4.12 -10.15
N GLY A 7 0.00 3.97 -10.73
CA GLY A 7 -0.27 2.96 -11.75
C GLY A 7 -1.75 2.56 -11.82
N ALA A 8 -2.16 1.99 -12.95
CA ALA A 8 -3.53 1.57 -13.21
C ALA A 8 -4.03 0.46 -12.24
N PRO A 9 -5.36 0.23 -12.13
CA PRO A 9 -5.88 -0.95 -11.46
C PRO A 9 -5.26 -2.23 -12.02
N GLY A 10 -4.91 -3.18 -11.14
CA GLY A 10 -4.26 -4.43 -11.55
C GLY A 10 -2.75 -4.33 -11.86
N SER A 11 -2.13 -3.15 -11.84
CA SER A 11 -0.70 -2.98 -12.19
C SER A 11 0.32 -3.52 -11.16
N GLY A 12 -0.14 -4.25 -10.13
CA GLY A 12 0.74 -4.86 -9.12
C GLY A 12 1.30 -3.92 -8.04
N LYS A 13 0.77 -2.69 -7.88
CA LYS A 13 1.23 -1.73 -6.84
C LYS A 13 1.24 -2.32 -5.44
N GLY A 14 0.18 -3.04 -5.05
CA GLY A 14 0.08 -3.66 -3.72
C GLY A 14 1.21 -4.67 -3.48
N THR A 15 1.47 -5.53 -4.47
CA THR A 15 2.58 -6.51 -4.42
C THR A 15 3.93 -5.82 -4.29
N GLN A 16 4.15 -4.74 -5.04
CA GLN A 16 5.39 -3.96 -4.93
C GLN A 16 5.50 -3.26 -3.58
N ALA A 17 4.43 -2.67 -3.07
CA ALA A 17 4.40 -1.99 -1.78
C ALA A 17 4.73 -2.94 -0.61
N SER A 18 4.22 -4.17 -0.62
CA SER A 18 4.56 -5.19 0.39
C SER A 18 6.05 -5.53 0.38
N ARG A 19 6.65 -5.75 -0.80
CA ARG A 19 8.08 -6.03 -0.94
C ARG A 19 8.95 -4.86 -0.48
N LEU A 20 8.56 -3.63 -0.83
CA LEU A 20 9.27 -2.41 -0.43
C LEU A 20 9.17 -2.17 1.09
N ARG A 21 8.02 -2.45 1.70
CA ARG A 21 7.86 -2.43 3.16
C ARG A 21 8.86 -3.34 3.84
N GLU A 22 9.00 -4.58 3.38
CA GLU A 22 9.92 -5.57 3.95
C GLU A 22 11.38 -5.14 3.76
N HIS A 23 11.74 -4.72 2.54
CA HIS A 23 13.11 -4.38 2.19
C HIS A 23 13.60 -3.08 2.82
N LEU A 24 12.73 -2.06 2.89
CA LEU A 24 13.08 -0.72 3.35
C LEU A 24 12.69 -0.48 4.81
N GLN A 25 12.04 -1.46 5.45
CA GLN A 25 11.52 -1.38 6.82
C GLN A 25 10.66 -0.14 7.06
N VAL A 26 9.79 0.20 6.10
CA VAL A 26 8.86 1.34 6.16
C VAL A 26 7.41 0.87 6.25
N PRO A 27 6.53 1.60 6.93
CA PRO A 27 5.11 1.26 6.97
C PRO A 27 4.47 1.40 5.58
N HIS A 28 3.56 0.48 5.26
CA HIS A 28 2.70 0.58 4.09
C HIS A 28 1.38 1.25 4.49
N VAL A 29 1.00 2.31 3.77
CA VAL A 29 -0.28 3.01 3.94
C VAL A 29 -1.05 2.93 2.63
N SER A 30 -2.27 2.41 2.69
CA SER A 30 -3.17 2.22 1.56
C SER A 30 -4.53 2.78 1.92
N THR A 31 -5.04 3.73 1.13
CA THR A 31 -6.38 4.30 1.33
C THR A 31 -7.47 3.23 1.25
N GLY A 32 -7.30 2.22 0.40
CA GLY A 32 -8.24 1.09 0.32
C GLY A 32 -8.29 0.25 1.59
N ASP A 33 -7.16 0.04 2.27
CA ASP A 33 -7.13 -0.71 3.52
C ASP A 33 -7.74 0.09 4.66
N LEU A 34 -7.42 1.40 4.75
CA LEU A 34 -8.01 2.31 5.73
C LEU A 34 -9.53 2.38 5.57
N LEU A 35 -10.03 2.61 4.35
CA LEU A 35 -11.47 2.68 4.09
C LEU A 35 -12.19 1.36 4.42
N ARG A 36 -11.59 0.20 4.10
CA ARG A 36 -12.17 -1.11 4.45
C ARG A 36 -12.21 -1.35 5.95
N ALA A 37 -11.19 -0.90 6.70
CA ALA A 37 -11.15 -1.02 8.15
C ALA A 37 -12.26 -0.18 8.80
N GLU A 38 -12.46 1.06 8.34
CA GLU A 38 -13.52 1.94 8.85
C GLU A 38 -14.92 1.42 8.53
N VAL A 39 -15.14 0.83 7.35
CA VAL A 39 -16.44 0.23 6.98
C VAL A 39 -16.76 -1.02 7.81
N ALA A 40 -15.73 -1.72 8.31
CA ALA A 40 -15.90 -2.94 9.11
C ALA A 40 -16.01 -2.68 10.62
N ALA A 41 -15.84 -1.43 11.06
CA ALA A 41 -15.95 -1.00 12.46
C ALA A 41 -17.41 -0.70 12.85
#